data_AF-A0AAE2D317-F1
#
_entry.id   AF-A0AAE2D317-F1
#
_cell.length_a   1.000
_cell.length_b   1.000
_cell.length_c   1.000
_cell.angle_alpha   90.00
_cell.angle_beta   90.00
_cell.angle_gamma   90.00
#
_symmetry.space_group_name_H-M   'P 1'
#
loop_
_entity.id
_entity.type
_entity.pdbx_description
1 polymer ?
#
loop_
_entity_poly.entity_id
_entity_poly.type
_entity_poly.pdbx_seq_one_letter_code
_entity_poly.pdbx_strand_id
1 'polypeptide(L)'
;MSSSQPHFDDYCISRLKDAFPWTLERHYINSHVNETHKNEIINMFEEMKTTLRSSILNTTWLHANETKFLLDKVQQNLSNCFE
;
A
#
# COMPACT_ATOMS: atom_id res chain seq x y z
N MET A 1 -17.99 25.55 30.47
CA MET A 1 -18.52 24.22 30.13
C MET A 1 -17.35 23.39 29.65
N SER A 2 -16.97 22.37 30.42
CA SER A 2 -15.79 21.54 30.15
C SER A 2 -16.05 20.67 28.92
N SER A 3 -15.22 20.84 27.89
CA SER A 3 -15.20 20.01 26.68
C SER A 3 -14.69 18.61 27.04
N SER A 4 -15.59 17.72 27.45
CA SER A 4 -15.31 16.31 27.69
C SER A 4 -15.20 15.57 26.35
N GLN A 5 -14.11 15.80 25.61
CA GLN A 5 -13.64 14.75 24.71
C GLN A 5 -13.16 13.61 25.62
N PRO A 6 -13.73 12.40 25.53
CA PRO A 6 -13.15 11.28 26.24
C PRO A 6 -11.75 11.08 25.65
N HIS A 7 -10.72 11.28 26.48
CA HIS A 7 -9.38 10.83 26.18
C HIS A 7 -9.48 9.31 26.10
N PHE A 8 -9.76 8.78 24.91
CA PHE A 8 -9.67 7.35 24.69
C PHE A 8 -8.24 6.98 25.04
N ASP A 9 -8.09 6.12 26.05
CA ASP A 9 -6.78 5.58 26.41
C ASP A 9 -6.21 4.92 25.15
N ASP A 10 -5.01 5.33 24.73
CA ASP A 10 -4.31 4.77 23.58
C ASP A 10 -4.24 3.24 23.68
N TYR A 11 -4.21 2.71 24.91
CA TYR A 11 -4.29 1.29 25.19
C TYR A 11 -5.59 0.65 24.64
N CYS A 12 -6.74 1.26 24.90
CA CYS A 12 -8.03 0.74 24.44
C CYS A 12 -8.14 0.76 22.91
N ILE A 13 -7.68 1.84 22.27
CA ILE A 13 -7.64 1.92 20.80
C ILE A 13 -6.68 0.90 20.22
N SER A 14 -5.51 0.68 20.83
CA SER A 14 -4.57 -0.37 20.39
C SER A 14 -5.22 -1.76 20.46
N ARG A 15 -5.88 -2.09 21.58
CA ARG A 15 -6.56 -3.39 21.74
C ARG A 15 -7.67 -3.60 20.71
N LEU A 16 -8.39 -2.54 20.36
CA LEU A 16 -9.42 -2.58 19.31
C LEU A 16 -8.81 -2.81 17.92
N LYS A 17 -7.71 -2.13 17.60
CA LYS A 17 -6.96 -2.33 16.34
C LYS A 17 -6.47 -3.77 16.20
N ASP A 18 -6.00 -4.38 17.29
CA ASP A 18 -5.54 -5.77 17.29
C ASP A 18 -6.70 -6.77 17.14
N ALA A 19 -7.83 -6.52 17.82
CA ALA A 19 -8.96 -7.45 17.83
C ALA A 19 -9.82 -7.38 16.56
N PHE A 20 -9.96 -6.18 15.96
CA PHE A 20 -10.85 -5.94 14.82
C PHE A 20 -10.20 -5.10 13.72
N PRO A 21 -9.02 -5.49 13.19
CA PRO A 21 -8.25 -4.67 12.26
C PRO A 21 -9.05 -4.33 10.99
N TRP A 22 -9.61 -5.36 10.34
CA TRP A 22 -10.37 -5.19 9.09
C TRP A 22 -11.62 -4.32 9.23
N THR A 23 -12.37 -4.47 10.33
CA THR A 23 -13.61 -3.70 10.54
C THR A 23 -13.29 -2.22 10.72
N LEU A 24 -12.27 -1.91 11.54
CA LEU A 24 -11.83 -0.54 11.78
C LEU A 24 -11.24 0.09 10.52
N GLU A 25 -10.38 -0.65 9.82
CA GLU A 25 -9.77 -0.22 8.57
C GLU A 25 -10.82 0.07 7.50
N ARG A 26 -11.76 -0.86 7.25
CA ARG A 26 -12.83 -0.66 6.26
C ARG A 26 -13.67 0.57 6.55
N HIS A 27 -14.04 0.77 7.81
CA HIS A 27 -14.83 1.95 8.19
C HIS A 27 -14.00 3.24 8.02
N TYR A 28 -12.75 3.23 8.48
CA TYR A 28 -11.85 4.38 8.38
C TYR A 28 -11.59 4.77 6.92
N ILE A 29 -11.21 3.81 6.08
CA ILE A 29 -10.94 4.02 4.64
C ILE A 29 -12.15 4.65 3.97
N ASN A 30 -13.35 4.09 4.15
CA ASN A 30 -14.57 4.60 3.51
C ASN A 30 -14.93 6.03 3.94
N SER A 31 -14.57 6.43 5.16
CA SER A 31 -14.88 7.77 5.68
C SER A 31 -13.78 8.81 5.48
N HIS A 32 -12.52 8.39 5.26
CA HIS A 32 -11.37 9.30 5.30
C HIS A 32 -10.44 9.19 4.09
N VAL A 33 -10.51 8.12 3.31
CA VAL A 33 -9.65 7.92 2.14
C VAL A 33 -10.42 8.24 0.88
N ASN A 34 -10.03 9.33 0.21
CA ASN A 34 -10.56 9.73 -1.08
C ASN A 34 -9.98 8.85 -2.20
N GLU A 35 -10.81 8.50 -3.19
CA GLU A 35 -10.42 7.82 -4.42
C GLU A 35 -9.30 8.55 -5.17
N THR A 36 -9.25 9.89 -5.13
CA THR A 36 -8.14 10.65 -5.71
C THR A 36 -6.79 10.26 -5.10
N HIS A 37 -6.70 10.21 -3.76
CA HIS A 37 -5.46 9.84 -3.08
C HIS A 37 -5.09 8.36 -3.33
N LYS A 38 -6.08 7.47 -3.44
CA LYS A 38 -5.83 6.06 -3.83
C LYS A 38 -5.19 5.99 -5.21
N ASN A 39 -5.77 6.71 -6.19
CA ASN A 39 -5.27 6.73 -7.55
C ASN A 39 -3.86 7.33 -7.65
N GLU A 40 -3.55 8.37 -6.88
CA GLU A 40 -2.20 8.95 -6.81
C GLU A 40 -1.17 7.90 -6.34
N ILE A 41 -1.48 7.15 -5.29
CA ILE A 41 -0.58 6.09 -4.78
C ILE A 41 -0.42 4.96 -5.80
N ILE A 42 -1.51 4.54 -6.46
CA ILE A 42 -1.46 3.53 -7.51
C ILE A 42 -0.55 4.00 -8.66
N ASN A 43 -0.71 5.25 -9.11
CA ASN A 43 0.12 5.83 -10.16
C ASN A 43 1.60 5.88 -9.77
N MET A 44 1.93 6.31 -8.54
CA MET A 44 3.31 6.29 -8.04
C MET A 44 3.93 4.89 -8.09
N PHE A 45 3.15 3.86 -7.76
CA PHE A 45 3.65 2.49 -7.81
C PHE A 45 3.85 2.00 -9.24
N GLU A 46 2.97 2.35 -10.18
CA GLU A 46 3.17 2.07 -11.62
C GLU A 46 4.42 2.74 -12.17
N GLU A 47 4.70 3.99 -11.76
CA GLU A 47 5.92 4.70 -12.11
C GLU A 47 7.17 4.00 -11.54
N MET A 48 7.12 3.55 -10.29
CA MET A 48 8.20 2.79 -9.66
C MET A 48 8.47 1.47 -10.41
N LYS A 49 7.42 0.72 -10.78
CA LYS A 49 7.56 -0.51 -11.56
C LYS A 49 8.19 -0.25 -12.93
N THR A 50 7.76 0.81 -13.61
CA THR A 50 8.30 1.20 -14.93
C THR A 50 9.78 1.56 -14.83
N THR A 51 10.14 2.31 -13.80
CA THR A 51 11.53 2.67 -13.49
C THR A 51 12.37 1.42 -13.23
N LEU A 52 11.90 0.54 -12.34
CA LEU A 52 12.61 -0.69 -11.99
C LEU A 52 12.79 -1.62 -13.19
N ARG A 53 11.74 -1.79 -14.00
CA ARG A 53 11.80 -2.54 -15.27
C ARG A 53 12.90 -2.00 -16.18
N SER A 54 12.95 -0.67 -16.33
CA SER A 54 13.97 -0.01 -17.15
C SER A 54 15.38 -0.22 -16.60
N SER A 55 15.55 -0.14 -15.28
CA SER A 55 16.84 -0.42 -14.61
C SER A 55 17.30 -1.87 -14.79
N ILE A 56 16.38 -2.84 -14.73
CA ILE A 56 16.68 -4.25 -14.97
C ILE A 56 17.13 -4.46 -16.43
N LEU A 57 16.42 -3.87 -17.40
CA LEU A 57 16.75 -4.01 -18.82
C LEU A 57 18.09 -3.35 -19.19
N ASN A 58 18.45 -2.27 -18.52
CA ASN A 58 19.69 -1.52 -18.78
C ASN A 58 20.91 -2.09 -18.03
N THR A 59 20.71 -3.09 -17.19
CA THR A 59 21.77 -3.72 -16.40
C THR A 59 22.56 -4.72 -17.24
N THR A 60 23.89 -4.67 -17.16
CA THR A 60 24.79 -5.55 -17.92
C THR A 60 25.31 -6.76 -17.14
N TRP A 61 25.13 -6.78 -15.81
CA TRP A 61 25.64 -7.84 -14.94
C TRP A 61 24.68 -9.03 -14.76
N LEU A 62 23.44 -8.91 -15.26
CA LEU A 62 22.43 -9.95 -15.17
C LEU A 62 22.47 -10.87 -16.39
N HIS A 63 22.31 -12.17 -16.15
CA HIS A 63 22.11 -13.15 -17.21
C HIS A 63 20.66 -13.14 -17.71
N ALA A 64 20.43 -13.61 -18.94
CA ALA A 64 19.12 -13.53 -19.59
C ALA A 64 17.99 -14.23 -18.80
N ASN A 65 18.30 -15.34 -18.12
CA ASN A 65 17.36 -16.05 -17.25
C ASN A 65 17.02 -15.25 -15.97
N GLU A 66 17.99 -14.57 -15.37
CA GLU A 66 17.80 -13.73 -14.19
C GLU A 66 17.02 -12.46 -14.54
N THR A 67 17.36 -11.82 -15.65
CA THR A 67 16.61 -10.67 -16.20
C THR A 67 15.14 -11.04 -16.41
N LYS A 68 14.87 -12.18 -17.04
CA LYS A 68 13.49 -12.67 -17.23
C LYS A 68 12.77 -12.90 -15.91
N PHE A 69 13.42 -13.60 -14.97
CA PHE A 69 12.85 -13.86 -13.65
C PHE A 69 12.47 -12.57 -12.89
N LEU A 70 13.36 -11.57 -12.90
CA LEU A 70 13.10 -10.29 -12.25
C LEU A 70 11.98 -9.50 -12.92
N LEU A 71 11.93 -9.48 -14.25
CA LEU A 71 10.85 -8.82 -15.00
C LEU A 71 9.48 -9.47 -14.72
N ASP A 72 9.42 -10.81 -14.68
CA ASP A 72 8.19 -11.54 -14.34
C ASP A 72 7.74 -11.21 -12.90
N LYS A 73 8.68 -11.04 -11.97
CA LYS A 73 8.39 -10.65 -10.58
C LYS A 73 7.90 -9.21 -10.46
N VAL A 74 8.44 -8.28 -11.24
CA VAL A 74 7.97 -6.87 -11.29
C VAL A 74 6.56 -6.77 -11.87
N GLN A 75 6.21 -7.67 -12.81
CA GLN A 75 4.88 -7.75 -13.40
C GLN A 75 3.84 -8.31 -12.41
N GLN A 76 4.25 -9.11 -11.42
CA GLN A 76 3.35 -9.69 -10.43
C GLN A 76 3.03 -8.70 -9.29
N ASN A 77 1.72 -8.48 -9.11
CA ASN A 77 1.03 -7.84 -7.97
C ASN A 77 0.87 -6.32 -7.99
N LEU A 78 -0.40 -5.92 -8.07
CA LEU A 78 -0.97 -4.72 -7.44
C LEU A 78 -2.50 -4.72 -7.44
N SER A 79 -3.13 -5.52 -8.30
CA SER A 79 -4.59 -5.54 -8.50
C SER A 79 -5.41 -5.96 -7.27
N ASN A 80 -4.78 -6.48 -6.20
CA ASN A 80 -5.49 -7.01 -5.03
C ASN A 80 -5.28 -6.19 -3.75
N CYS A 81 -4.57 -5.06 -3.80
CA CYS A 81 -4.23 -4.29 -2.59
C CYS A 81 -5.25 -3.18 -2.25
N PHE A 82 -6.14 -2.83 -3.18
CA PHE A 82 -7.05 -1.68 -3.04
C PHE A 82 -8.53 -2.00 -3.35
N GLU A 83 -8.87 -3.28 -3.53
CA GLU A 83 -10.26 -3.77 -3.63
C GLU A 83 -10.92 -3.95 -2.26
#